data_AF-A0A661X021-F1
#
_entry.id   AF-A0A661X021-F1
#
_cell.length_a   1.000
_cell.length_b   1.000
_cell.length_c   1.000
_cell.angle_alpha   90.00
_cell.angle_beta   90.00
_cell.angle_gamma   90.00
#
_symmetry.space_group_name_H-M   'P 1'
#
loop_
_entity.id
_entity.type
_entity.pdbx_description
1 polymer ?
#
loop_
_entity_poly.entity_id
_entity_poly.type
_entity_poly.pdbx_seq_one_letter_code
_entity_poly.pdbx_strand_id
1 'polypeptide(L)'
;MQRFLIIGFGKLGSSLARFLKDDVHAVVRVADPKPFDSSFKIVADQAEYSSALSKDIVNTASFIFICTSDDQIPFVARQLQSFNLKNKFVVHTSGATGTGPLKGLRRQGA
;
A
#
# COMPACT_ATOMS: atom_id res chain seq x y z
N MET A 1 10.25 -0.35 -14.81
CA MET A 1 8.94 -0.91 -14.43
C MET A 1 8.56 -0.35 -13.06
N GLN A 2 7.37 0.22 -12.92
CA GLN A 2 6.91 0.83 -11.66
C GLN A 2 6.56 -0.26 -10.64
N ARG A 3 6.85 0.00 -9.36
CA ARG A 3 6.63 -0.95 -8.25
C ARG A 3 5.71 -0.33 -7.22
N PHE A 4 4.59 -0.97 -6.99
CA PHE A 4 3.51 -0.50 -6.13
C PHE A 4 3.36 -1.40 -4.92
N LEU A 5 3.24 -0.79 -3.75
CA LEU A 5 2.77 -1.43 -2.53
C LEU A 5 1.38 -0.89 -2.20
N ILE A 6 0.43 -1.79 -2.00
CA ILE A 6 -0.93 -1.48 -1.57
C ILE A 6 -1.09 -1.97 -0.14
N ILE A 7 -1.40 -1.06 0.79
CA ILE A 7 -1.62 -1.35 2.20
C ILE A 7 -3.12 -1.27 2.46
N GLY A 8 -3.74 -2.40 2.79
CA GLY A 8 -5.19 -2.54 2.84
C GLY A 8 -5.73 -3.04 1.50
N PHE A 9 -6.40 -4.19 1.53
CA PHE A 9 -6.84 -4.95 0.38
C PHE A 9 -8.36 -5.15 0.38
N GLY A 10 -9.10 -4.19 0.93
CA GLY A 10 -10.56 -4.09 0.71
C GLY A 10 -10.92 -3.77 -0.75
N LYS A 11 -12.18 -3.40 -1.00
CA LYS A 11 -12.73 -3.13 -2.35
C LYS A 11 -11.83 -2.23 -3.21
N LEU A 12 -11.33 -1.13 -2.64
CA LEU A 12 -10.48 -0.19 -3.36
C LEU A 12 -9.07 -0.75 -3.61
N GLY A 13 -8.43 -1.29 -2.58
CA GLY A 13 -7.09 -1.87 -2.69
C GLY A 13 -7.03 -3.00 -3.72
N SER A 14 -8.04 -3.87 -3.74
CA SER A 14 -8.14 -4.96 -4.71
C SER A 14 -8.43 -4.49 -6.14
N SER A 15 -9.35 -3.53 -6.30
CA SER A 15 -9.61 -2.91 -7.62
C SER A 15 -8.38 -2.21 -8.18
N LEU A 16 -7.65 -1.46 -7.34
CA LEU A 16 -6.43 -0.76 -7.76
C LEU A 16 -5.32 -1.76 -8.10
N ALA A 17 -5.13 -2.80 -7.30
CA ALA A 17 -4.14 -3.84 -7.57
C ALA A 17 -4.38 -4.53 -8.92
N ARG A 18 -5.65 -4.80 -9.22
CA ARG A 18 -6.07 -5.42 -10.47
C ARG A 18 -5.78 -4.52 -11.65
N PHE A 19 -6.22 -3.27 -11.61
CA PHE A 19 -5.92 -2.27 -12.65
C PHE A 19 -4.41 -2.11 -12.90
N LEU A 20 -3.63 -1.99 -11.83
CA LEU A 20 -2.18 -1.80 -11.94
C LEU A 20 -1.47 -3.00 -12.59
N LYS A 21 -2.04 -4.20 -12.53
CA LYS A 21 -1.50 -5.37 -13.21
C LYS A 21 -2.05 -5.57 -14.61
N ASP A 22 -3.38 -5.59 -14.71
CA ASP A 22 -4.08 -5.99 -15.92
C ASP A 22 -3.89 -4.93 -17.01
N ASP A 23 -3.95 -3.64 -16.65
CA ASP A 23 -3.90 -2.52 -17.59
C ASP A 23 -2.54 -1.81 -17.62
N VAL A 24 -1.86 -1.69 -16.46
CA VAL A 24 -0.58 -0.97 -16.35
C VAL A 24 0.64 -1.91 -16.39
N HIS A 25 0.44 -3.22 -16.23
CA HIS A 25 1.50 -4.23 -16.21
C HIS A 25 2.62 -3.92 -15.19
N ALA A 26 2.26 -3.41 -14.02
CA ALA A 26 3.19 -3.04 -12.97
C ALA A 26 3.48 -4.17 -11.98
N VAL A 27 4.58 -4.05 -11.22
CA VAL A 27 4.84 -4.96 -10.09
C VAL A 27 4.01 -4.49 -8.92
N VAL A 28 3.07 -5.32 -8.46
CA VAL A 28 2.18 -4.99 -7.35
C VAL A 28 2.41 -5.96 -6.20
N ARG A 29 2.66 -5.39 -5.02
CA ARG A 29 2.69 -6.10 -3.74
C ARG A 29 1.58 -5.59 -2.83
N VAL A 30 1.11 -6.46 -1.95
CA VAL A 30 -0.01 -6.15 -1.04
C VAL A 30 0.39 -6.44 0.40
N ALA A 31 0.05 -5.53 1.31
CA ALA A 31 0.13 -5.73 2.75
C ALA A 31 -1.26 -5.56 3.38
N ASP A 32 -1.83 -6.62 3.95
CA ASP A 32 -3.10 -6.54 4.69
C ASP A 32 -3.09 -7.54 5.86
N PRO A 33 -3.47 -7.15 7.09
CA PRO A 33 -3.52 -8.08 8.22
C PRO A 33 -4.60 -9.16 8.12
N LYS A 34 -5.64 -8.97 7.29
CA LYS A 34 -6.74 -9.92 7.16
C LYS A 34 -6.37 -11.04 6.17
N PRO A 35 -6.46 -12.32 6.59
CA PRO A 35 -6.18 -13.44 5.72
C PRO A 35 -7.18 -13.54 4.55
N PHE A 36 -6.70 -14.14 3.46
CA PHE A 36 -7.39 -14.28 2.17
C PHE A 36 -8.76 -14.98 2.27
N ASP A 37 -9.76 -14.38 1.62
CA ASP A 37 -10.93 -15.11 1.10
C ASP A 37 -10.63 -15.68 -0.31
N SER A 38 -11.36 -16.72 -0.70
CA SER A 38 -11.44 -17.29 -2.06
C SER A 38 -11.64 -16.26 -3.19
N SER A 39 -12.43 -15.19 -3.00
CA SER A 39 -12.62 -14.11 -3.99
C SER A 39 -11.34 -13.30 -4.27
N PHE A 40 -10.37 -13.41 -3.37
CA PHE A 40 -9.10 -12.69 -3.33
C PHE A 40 -7.98 -13.46 -4.06
N LYS A 41 -8.10 -14.79 -4.19
CA LYS A 41 -7.09 -15.66 -4.83
C LYS A 41 -6.80 -15.27 -6.29
N ILE A 42 -7.81 -14.78 -7.01
CA ILE A 42 -7.68 -14.39 -8.43
C ILE A 42 -6.72 -13.20 -8.63
N VAL A 43 -6.66 -12.27 -7.66
CA VAL A 43 -5.74 -11.11 -7.73
C VAL A 43 -4.40 -11.43 -7.05
N ALA A 44 -4.40 -12.31 -6.05
CA ALA A 44 -3.25 -12.73 -5.28
C ALA A 44 -2.29 -13.65 -6.05
N ASP A 45 -2.78 -14.50 -6.95
CA ASP A 45 -1.95 -15.44 -7.71
C ASP A 45 -0.87 -14.74 -8.56
N GLN A 46 -1.07 -13.44 -8.80
CA GLN A 46 -0.14 -12.60 -9.54
C GLN A 46 0.58 -11.54 -8.66
N ALA A 47 0.23 -11.39 -7.36
CA ALA A 47 0.75 -10.33 -6.47
C ALA A 47 1.42 -10.96 -5.26
N GLU A 48 2.60 -10.45 -4.89
CA GLU A 48 3.23 -10.85 -3.65
C GLU A 48 2.50 -10.21 -2.46
N TYR A 49 1.86 -11.05 -1.66
CA TYR A 49 1.16 -10.65 -0.45
C TYR A 49 2.01 -10.84 0.80
N SER A 50 1.81 -9.95 1.76
CA SER A 50 2.25 -10.10 3.13
C SER A 50 1.12 -9.76 4.10
N SER A 51 1.07 -10.45 5.24
CA SER A 51 0.14 -10.12 6.32
C SER A 51 0.55 -8.86 7.10
N ALA A 52 1.75 -8.32 6.85
CA ALA A 52 2.29 -7.19 7.59
C ALA A 52 3.25 -6.35 6.73
N LEU A 53 3.56 -5.14 7.21
CA LEU A 53 4.65 -4.35 6.66
C LEU A 53 5.99 -4.95 7.10
N SER A 54 6.88 -5.15 6.13
CA SER A 54 8.26 -5.59 6.34
C SER A 54 9.23 -4.65 5.61
N LYS A 55 10.51 -4.71 5.98
CA LYS A 55 11.55 -3.94 5.26
C LYS A 55 11.58 -4.32 3.79
N ASP A 56 11.43 -5.60 3.47
CA ASP A 56 11.55 -6.11 2.10
C ASP A 56 10.42 -5.58 1.20
N ILE A 57 9.19 -5.58 1.69
CA ILE A 57 8.05 -5.10 0.90
C ILE A 57 8.06 -3.57 0.75
N VAL A 58 8.48 -2.83 1.78
CA VAL A 58 8.54 -1.37 1.72
C VAL A 58 9.72 -0.89 0.87
N ASN A 59 10.90 -1.50 0.99
CA ASN A 59 12.11 -1.10 0.27
C ASN A 59 11.97 -1.29 -1.24
N THR A 60 11.27 -2.33 -1.68
CA THR A 60 11.07 -2.64 -3.10
C THR A 60 10.03 -1.74 -3.79
N ALA A 61 9.18 -1.05 -3.04
CA ALA A 61 8.16 -0.17 -3.59
C ALA A 61 8.68 1.23 -3.94
N SER A 62 8.25 1.78 -5.07
CA SER A 62 8.43 3.20 -5.43
C SER A 62 7.19 4.03 -5.10
N PHE A 63 6.02 3.40 -5.18
CA PHE A 63 4.72 3.98 -4.84
C PHE A 63 4.07 3.15 -3.75
N ILE A 64 3.56 3.79 -2.71
CA ILE A 64 2.88 3.17 -1.58
C ILE A 64 1.50 3.82 -1.44
N PHE A 65 0.46 3.01 -1.67
CA PHE A 65 -0.94 3.40 -1.50
C PHE A 65 -1.47 2.85 -0.18
N ILE A 66 -1.96 3.75 0.68
CA ILE A 66 -2.70 3.40 1.88
C ILE A 66 -4.19 3.38 1.53
N CYS A 67 -4.74 2.18 1.47
CA CYS A 67 -6.13 1.83 1.13
C CYS A 67 -6.87 1.20 2.31
N THR A 68 -6.46 1.53 3.54
CA THR A 68 -7.15 1.16 4.78
C THR A 68 -8.30 2.14 5.06
N SER A 69 -9.14 1.83 6.05
CA SER A 69 -10.13 2.79 6.55
C SER A 69 -9.48 4.04 7.15
N ASP A 70 -10.22 5.15 7.14
CA ASP A 70 -9.75 6.48 7.55
C ASP A 70 -9.14 6.51 8.95
N ASP A 71 -9.77 5.81 9.90
CA ASP A 71 -9.32 5.68 11.28
C ASP A 71 -7.97 4.95 11.42
N GLN A 72 -7.61 4.12 10.43
CA GLN A 72 -6.36 3.34 10.41
C GLN A 72 -5.21 4.07 9.68
N ILE A 73 -5.49 5.10 8.87
CA ILE A 73 -4.46 5.84 8.13
C ILE A 73 -3.35 6.38 9.05
N PRO A 74 -3.65 7.02 10.21
CA PRO A 74 -2.61 7.51 11.12
C PRO A 74 -1.75 6.38 11.69
N PHE A 75 -2.32 5.21 11.93
CA PHE A 75 -1.59 4.05 12.44
C PHE A 75 -0.62 3.51 11.39
N VAL A 76 -1.09 3.28 10.17
CA VAL A 76 -0.23 2.84 9.05
C VAL A 76 0.87 3.84 8.77
N ALA A 77 0.55 5.14 8.76
CA ALA A 77 1.55 6.19 8.58
C ALA A 77 2.63 6.14 9.67
N ARG A 78 2.28 5.92 10.95
CA ARG A 78 3.29 5.75 12.00
C ARG A 78 4.15 4.51 11.81
N GLN A 79 3.56 3.38 11.39
CA GLN A 79 4.34 2.18 11.07
C GLN A 79 5.34 2.44 9.94
N LEU A 80 4.92 3.14 8.89
CA LEU A 80 5.77 3.49 7.75
C LEU A 80 6.99 4.35 8.14
N GLN A 81 6.89 5.16 9.20
CA GLN A 81 8.02 5.98 9.70
C GLN A 81 9.23 5.16 10.16
N SER A 82 9.04 3.87 10.46
CA SER A 82 10.13 2.97 10.86
C SER A 82 10.99 2.48 9.69
N PHE A 83 10.63 2.82 8.45
CA PHE A 83 11.30 2.40 7.23
C PHE A 83 11.99 3.58 6.51
N ASN A 84 12.90 3.27 5.59
CA ASN A 84 13.49 4.28 4.72
C ASN A 84 12.51 4.62 3.59
N LEU A 85 11.98 5.85 3.62
CA LEU A 85 11.00 6.32 2.65
C LEU A 85 11.56 7.30 1.62
N LYS A 86 12.88 7.54 1.62
CA LYS A 86 13.51 8.48 0.70
C LYS A 86 13.19 8.13 -0.76
N ASN A 87 12.70 9.11 -1.51
CA ASN A 87 12.32 9.01 -2.93
C ASN A 87 11.16 8.03 -3.20
N LYS A 88 10.29 7.78 -2.21
CA LYS A 88 9.09 6.95 -2.38
C LYS A 88 7.85 7.82 -2.33
N PHE A 89 6.93 7.64 -3.28
CA PHE A 89 5.64 8.33 -3.21
C PHE A 89 4.72 7.59 -2.25
N VAL A 90 4.27 8.27 -1.20
CA VAL A 90 3.30 7.71 -0.24
C VAL A 90 2.02 8.53 -0.25
N VAL A 91 0.90 7.88 -0.55
CA VAL A 91 -0.42 8.51 -0.59
C VAL A 91 -1.46 7.64 0.12
N HIS A 92 -2.47 8.26 0.71
CA HIS A 92 -3.70 7.55 1.08
C HIS A 92 -4.80 7.87 0.08
N THR A 93 -5.83 7.05 0.06
CA THR A 93 -6.94 7.16 -0.90
C THR A 93 -8.25 7.70 -0.31
N SER A 94 -8.26 8.03 0.99
CA SER A 94 -9.40 8.68 1.61
C SER A 94 -9.69 10.05 0.99
N GLY A 95 -10.96 10.32 0.71
CA GLY A 95 -11.47 11.63 0.29
C GLY A 95 -11.91 12.54 1.44
N ALA A 96 -11.97 12.05 2.68
CA ALA A 96 -12.40 12.81 3.85
C ALA A 96 -11.22 13.15 4.79
N THR A 97 -10.22 12.28 4.84
CA THR A 97 -9.01 12.50 5.62
C THR A 97 -8.04 13.38 4.83
N GLY A 98 -7.61 14.51 5.40
CA GLY A 98 -6.57 15.34 4.80
C GLY A 98 -5.17 14.73 4.93
N THR A 99 -4.16 15.33 4.30
CA THR A 99 -2.77 14.80 4.28
C THR A 99 -2.01 14.87 5.61
N GLY A 100 -2.65 15.36 6.67
CA GLY A 100 -2.07 15.52 8.01
C GLY A 100 -1.33 14.27 8.55
N PRO A 101 -1.91 13.07 8.47
CA PRO A 101 -1.26 11.84 8.91
C PRO A 101 0.06 11.52 8.20
N LEU A 102 0.25 11.99 6.96
CA LEU A 102 1.45 11.72 6.15
C LEU A 102 2.59 12.72 6.39
N LYS A 103 2.38 13.77 7.20
CA LYS A 103 3.38 14.83 7.43
C LYS A 103 4.74 14.28 7.88
N GLY A 104 4.73 13.26 8.75
CA GLY A 104 5.98 12.64 9.22
C GLY A 104 6.72 11.88 8.11
N LEU A 105 6.00 11.27 7.18
CA LEU A 105 6.59 10.54 6.04
C LEU A 105 7.28 11.51 5.08
N ARG A 106 6.61 12.63 4.78
CA ARG A 106 7.16 13.68 3.92
C ARG A 106 8.48 14.24 4.47
N ARG A 107 8.60 14.38 5.79
CA ARG A 107 9.86 14.80 6.44
C ARG A 107 11.00 13.79 6.26
N GLN A 108 10.69 12.52 6.00
CA GLN A 108 11.67 11.46 5.71
C GLN A 108 12.04 11.36 4.22
N GLY A 109 11.51 12.24 3.37
CA GLY A 109 11.79 12.27 1.94
C GLY A 109 10.86 11.42 1.08
N ALA A 110 9.67 11.09 1.61
CA ALA A 110 8.54 10.60 0.83
C ALA A 110 7.83 11.72 0.06
#